data_AF-A0AAU7ZS38-F1
#
_entry.id   AF-A0AAU7ZS38-F1
#
_cell.length_a   1.000
_cell.length_b   1.000
_cell.length_c   1.000
_cell.angle_alpha   90.00
_cell.angle_beta   90.00
_cell.angle_gamma   90.00
#
_symmetry.space_group_name_H-M   'P 1'
#
loop_
_entity.id
_entity.type
_entity.pdbx_description
1 polymer ?
#
loop_
_entity_poly.entity_id
_entity_poly.type
_entity_poly.pdbx_seq_one_letter_code
_entity_poly.pdbx_strand_id
1 'polypeptide(L)'
;MIKTLPRSVCLWFLLGSCVAAQDKVTKLRGTVQDATTKNPVAGATVSASGDTAQQSEITDGKGFFRLLIEGVPPGDLVHIRVEKAGYAAYDQQFAASEEIPLNILLRRTTTATPPPNRKTIEPAAPVDPVTARFVQEMKDPNYTVRLNALKVLVDSAPTDSAAMSAVIAAALDFSYQIKLNAIQAIERLKPTSKDAVTNLLVDLHDIEPLVQAQSIDALGSFPKDKDAQAALFRLLGTPPSINERAMYSLVRSGVEDPRLSEAIFYEVTIGNQYAVGVMSKETPLSPEWISRLIAELGKNLDFSQSFKAQGIIRVLLKGGGEAGHKAMHQFLATADPYRQSRLVLCWLEVDHKAKDEILQVVRVTDITTELRKALASTQPESVFLSYVVYVSDAPTGCSRGVTLRAAMGMLMLDLEPHKDAWDALAFDLDRTHHSEVACSVYSGTVLVWLGQSRAKPIIPLLIDDLRCNGSPQFDFSEEPPTRPGQRPTQPQPRPSVNRDLILIVKTTLVKIGDEDTITLLQQYAAQGMIICGHKSEDPDPDGKKRLADLIARIRSRTDK
;
A
#
# COMPACT_ATOMS: atom_id res chain seq x y z
N MET A 1 -15.72 58.20 -43.89
CA MET A 1 -14.49 58.58 -43.16
C MET A 1 -13.78 57.28 -42.80
N ILE A 2 -12.79 56.80 -43.57
CA ILE A 2 -11.34 57.14 -43.46
C ILE A 2 -10.85 56.69 -42.05
N LYS A 3 -9.99 55.70 -41.79
CA LYS A 3 -8.81 55.05 -42.44
C LYS A 3 -8.61 53.67 -41.75
N THR A 4 -8.47 52.52 -42.41
CA THR A 4 -7.24 51.88 -42.99
C THR A 4 -6.06 51.59 -42.03
N LEU A 5 -5.84 50.27 -41.77
CA LEU A 5 -4.57 49.48 -41.87
C LEU A 5 -3.37 49.81 -40.92
N PRO A 6 -2.28 48.98 -40.85
CA PRO A 6 -2.17 47.51 -40.69
C PRO A 6 -0.87 47.03 -39.93
N ARG A 7 -0.63 45.71 -39.92
CA ARG A 7 0.69 45.00 -40.00
C ARG A 7 1.73 45.20 -38.89
N SER A 8 2.09 44.10 -38.23
CA SER A 8 3.37 43.37 -38.45
C SER A 8 3.97 42.75 -37.18
N VAL A 9 4.33 41.48 -37.32
CA VAL A 9 5.54 40.83 -36.77
C VAL A 9 5.60 40.64 -35.24
N CYS A 10 5.37 39.40 -34.81
CA CYS A 10 6.42 38.59 -34.17
C CYS A 10 5.98 37.12 -34.10
N LEU A 11 6.46 36.33 -35.07
CA LEU A 11 6.95 34.97 -34.82
C LEU A 11 8.02 35.04 -33.70
N TRP A 12 8.38 33.90 -33.10
CA TRP A 12 9.30 33.68 -31.96
C TRP A 12 8.56 33.74 -30.60
N PHE A 13 8.39 32.68 -29.80
CA PHE A 13 9.27 31.56 -29.48
C PHE A 13 8.47 30.29 -29.14
N LEU A 14 8.73 29.21 -29.88
CA LEU A 14 8.76 27.85 -29.34
C LEU A 14 10.14 27.68 -28.68
N LEU A 15 10.22 27.94 -27.38
CA LEU A 15 11.23 27.41 -26.46
C LEU A 15 10.43 27.10 -25.19
N GLY A 16 10.26 25.85 -24.80
CA GLY A 16 11.39 25.04 -24.39
C GLY A 16 11.98 25.60 -23.10
N SER A 17 11.16 25.92 -22.09
CA SER A 17 11.66 26.10 -20.73
C SER A 17 11.90 24.73 -20.11
N CYS A 18 12.87 24.02 -20.68
CA CYS A 18 13.79 23.25 -19.85
C CYS A 18 14.38 24.29 -18.90
N VAL A 19 13.85 24.38 -17.67
CA VAL A 19 14.65 24.94 -16.59
C VAL A 19 15.80 23.96 -16.46
N ALA A 20 16.91 24.27 -17.14
CA ALA A 20 18.19 23.74 -16.72
C ALA A 20 18.31 24.12 -15.26
N ALA A 21 18.24 23.12 -14.37
CA ALA A 21 18.69 23.28 -13.02
C ALA A 21 20.12 23.83 -13.14
N GLN A 22 20.32 25.11 -12.83
CA GLN A 22 21.66 25.58 -12.56
C GLN A 22 22.08 24.84 -11.30
N ASP A 23 22.99 23.88 -11.45
CA ASP A 23 23.68 23.26 -10.33
C ASP A 23 24.32 24.38 -9.51
N LYS A 24 23.65 24.77 -8.41
CA LYS A 24 24.19 25.77 -7.51
C LYS A 24 25.36 25.13 -6.78
N VAL A 25 26.56 25.56 -7.12
CA VAL A 25 27.80 25.14 -6.46
C VAL A 25 28.06 26.07 -5.27
N THR A 26 28.05 25.52 -4.05
CA THR A 26 28.41 26.24 -2.83
C THR A 26 29.87 25.96 -2.47
N LYS A 27 30.61 27.03 -2.16
CA LYS A 27 32.02 26.94 -1.79
C LYS A 27 32.16 26.97 -0.28
N LEU A 28 32.78 25.95 0.30
CA LEU A 28 33.21 25.96 1.70
C LEU A 28 34.71 26.16 1.78
N ARG A 29 35.17 26.85 2.81
CA ARG A 29 36.59 27.00 3.12
C ARG A 29 36.81 26.97 4.61
N GLY A 30 38.00 26.56 5.03
CA GLY A 30 38.32 26.53 6.44
C GLY A 30 39.77 26.14 6.69
N THR A 31 40.11 26.03 7.97
CA THR A 31 41.40 25.55 8.42
C THR A 31 41.22 24.40 9.41
N VAL A 32 42.10 23.40 9.30
CA VAL A 32 42.21 22.31 10.26
C VAL A 32 43.46 22.55 11.10
N GLN A 33 43.29 22.58 12.42
CA GLN A 33 44.37 22.80 13.38
C GLN A 33 44.38 21.72 14.45
N ASP A 34 45.54 21.54 15.06
CA ASP A 34 45.69 20.71 16.24
C ASP A 34 45.07 21.40 17.44
N ALA A 35 44.13 20.73 18.11
CA ALA A 35 43.34 21.31 19.18
C ALA A 35 44.20 21.83 20.35
N THR A 36 45.37 21.22 20.58
CA THR A 36 46.29 21.53 21.69
C THR A 36 47.32 22.56 21.27
N THR A 37 48.05 22.32 20.19
CA THR A 37 49.18 23.19 19.77
C THR A 37 48.73 24.39 18.95
N LYS A 38 47.50 24.38 18.42
CA LYS A 38 46.97 25.35 17.44
C LYS A 38 47.75 25.41 16.13
N ASN A 39 48.71 24.51 15.93
CA ASN A 39 49.45 24.41 14.68
C ASN A 39 48.55 23.85 13.58
N PRO A 40 48.74 24.29 12.31
CA PRO A 40 47.97 23.74 11.20
C PRO A 40 48.21 22.26 10.98
N VAL A 41 47.15 21.53 10.59
CA VAL A 41 47.23 20.11 10.24
C VAL A 41 47.17 19.96 8.72
N ALA A 42 48.33 19.75 8.11
CA ALA A 42 48.47 19.52 6.67
C ALA A 42 48.15 18.06 6.28
N GLY A 43 47.59 17.86 5.09
CA GLY A 43 47.29 16.54 4.55
C GLY A 43 46.17 15.80 5.28
N ALA A 44 45.23 16.50 5.90
CA ALA A 44 44.00 15.93 6.46
C ALA A 44 42.95 15.87 5.35
N THR A 45 42.21 14.77 5.27
CA THR A 45 41.12 14.61 4.30
C THR A 45 39.87 15.25 4.89
N VAL A 46 39.33 16.26 4.24
CA VAL A 46 38.08 16.94 4.60
C VAL A 46 37.04 16.53 3.58
N SER A 47 36.00 15.82 4.03
CA SER A 47 34.85 15.45 3.21
C SER A 47 33.63 16.22 3.66
N ALA A 48 32.88 16.74 2.69
CA ALA A 48 31.58 17.34 2.89
C ALA A 48 30.51 16.54 2.15
N SER A 49 29.42 16.25 2.84
CA SER A 49 28.24 15.60 2.26
C SER A 49 26.98 16.39 2.59
N GLY A 50 26.17 16.66 1.57
CA GLY A 50 24.79 17.15 1.69
C GLY A 50 23.81 16.19 0.99
N ASP A 51 22.54 16.57 0.94
CA ASP A 51 21.43 15.73 0.47
C ASP A 51 21.61 15.13 -0.94
N THR A 52 22.45 15.74 -1.79
CA THR A 52 22.67 15.32 -3.18
C THR A 52 24.12 15.27 -3.65
N ALA A 53 25.12 15.63 -2.83
CA ALA A 53 26.52 15.67 -3.26
C ALA A 53 27.53 15.31 -2.16
N GLN A 54 28.59 14.61 -2.56
CA GLN A 54 29.75 14.25 -1.74
C GLN A 54 31.03 14.76 -2.41
N GLN A 55 31.76 15.64 -1.72
CA GLN A 55 33.06 16.13 -2.18
C GLN A 55 34.10 15.93 -1.08
N SER A 56 35.34 15.62 -1.46
CA SER A 56 36.47 15.57 -0.54
C SER A 56 37.66 16.36 -1.07
N GLU A 57 38.46 16.90 -0.17
CA GLU A 57 39.67 17.66 -0.47
C GLU A 57 40.72 17.46 0.63
N ILE A 58 41.99 17.69 0.32
CA ILE A 58 43.10 17.53 1.25
C ILE A 58 43.61 18.90 1.71
N THR A 59 43.86 19.07 3.01
CA THR A 59 44.40 20.32 3.54
C THR A 59 45.83 20.60 3.07
N ASP A 60 46.13 21.86 2.75
CA ASP A 60 47.46 22.30 2.33
C ASP A 60 48.48 22.39 3.48
N GLY A 61 49.70 22.87 3.20
CA GLY A 61 50.76 23.05 4.20
C GLY A 61 50.44 24.03 5.33
N LYS A 62 49.38 24.83 5.20
CA LYS A 62 48.84 25.75 6.22
C LYS A 62 47.53 25.23 6.82
N GLY A 63 47.20 23.95 6.61
CA GLY A 63 45.97 23.33 7.09
C GLY A 63 44.70 23.86 6.44
N PHE A 64 44.81 24.64 5.36
CA PHE A 64 43.66 25.24 4.68
C PHE A 64 43.03 24.25 3.70
N PHE A 65 41.70 24.26 3.60
CA PHE A 65 40.95 23.50 2.59
C PHE A 65 39.92 24.40 1.89
N ARG A 66 39.54 24.00 0.67
CA ARG A 66 38.44 24.59 -0.08
C ARG A 66 37.64 23.50 -0.77
N LEU A 67 36.36 23.39 -0.46
CA LEU A 67 35.45 22.41 -1.05
C LEU A 67 34.42 23.11 -1.93
N LEU A 68 34.16 22.53 -3.10
CA LEU A 68 33.08 22.93 -4.00
C LEU A 68 32.01 21.84 -3.91
N ILE A 69 30.83 22.19 -3.41
CA ILE A 69 29.72 21.24 -3.22
C ILE A 69 28.61 21.63 -4.18
N GLU A 70 28.31 20.76 -5.13
CA GLU A 70 27.25 20.95 -6.10
C GLU A 70 25.89 20.57 -5.48
N GLY A 71 24.80 21.24 -5.86
CA GLY A 71 23.45 20.87 -5.43
C GLY A 71 23.07 21.24 -3.99
N VAL A 72 23.97 21.85 -3.20
CA VAL A 72 23.67 22.34 -1.86
C VAL A 72 23.62 23.88 -1.84
N PRO A 73 22.46 24.52 -1.62
CA PRO A 73 22.34 25.97 -1.43
C PRO A 73 23.11 26.53 -0.22
N PRO A 74 23.60 27.79 -0.26
CA PRO A 74 24.10 28.47 0.93
C PRO A 74 23.02 28.58 2.02
N GLY A 75 23.36 28.22 3.25
CA GLY A 75 22.46 28.18 4.41
C GLY A 75 22.02 26.78 4.81
N ASP A 76 22.06 25.81 3.89
CA ASP A 76 21.65 24.44 4.16
C ASP A 76 22.69 23.68 4.98
N LEU A 77 22.27 22.67 5.75
CA LEU A 77 23.17 21.91 6.60
C LEU A 77 24.04 20.96 5.77
N VAL A 78 25.35 21.02 5.99
CA VAL A 78 26.36 20.17 5.37
C VAL A 78 27.10 19.43 6.46
N HIS A 79 27.24 18.12 6.28
CA HIS A 79 28.00 17.26 7.17
C HIS A 79 29.49 17.31 6.81
N ILE A 80 30.34 17.69 7.77
CA ILE A 80 31.78 17.79 7.58
C ILE A 80 32.49 16.73 8.40
N ARG A 81 33.19 15.83 7.72
CA ARG A 81 34.08 14.84 8.32
C ARG A 81 35.52 15.12 7.97
N VAL A 82 36.41 15.08 8.96
CA VAL A 82 37.85 15.30 8.77
C VAL A 82 38.65 14.15 9.38
N GLU A 83 39.54 13.58 8.57
CA GLU A 83 40.36 12.44 8.95
C GLU A 83 41.85 12.71 8.71
N LYS A 84 42.65 12.37 9.72
CA LYS A 84 44.11 12.40 9.65
C LYS A 84 44.68 11.32 10.56
N ALA A 85 45.61 10.52 10.05
CA ALA A 85 46.35 9.56 10.87
C ALA A 85 47.00 10.27 12.08
N GLY A 86 46.83 9.70 13.27
CA GLY A 86 47.30 10.28 14.54
C GLY A 86 46.33 11.28 15.20
N TYR A 87 45.17 11.51 14.59
CA TYR A 87 44.10 12.33 15.14
C TYR A 87 42.78 11.54 15.22
N ALA A 88 41.94 11.87 16.18
CA ALA A 88 40.56 11.41 16.20
C ALA A 88 39.79 12.01 15.03
N ALA A 89 38.96 11.20 14.36
CA ALA A 89 38.08 11.69 13.30
C ALA A 89 37.17 12.78 13.86
N TYR A 90 37.05 13.88 13.12
CA TYR A 90 36.17 14.98 13.45
C TYR A 90 34.94 14.89 12.56
N ASP A 91 33.77 15.12 13.14
CA ASP A 91 32.48 14.93 12.48
C ASP A 91 31.45 15.90 13.09
N GLN A 92 31.03 16.91 12.31
CA GLN A 92 30.04 17.93 12.72
C GLN A 92 29.27 18.49 11.51
N GLN A 93 28.06 18.98 11.76
CA GLN A 93 27.24 19.68 10.77
C GLN A 93 27.39 21.20 10.85
N PHE A 94 27.39 21.86 9.69
CA PHE A 94 27.47 23.31 9.56
C PHE A 94 26.50 23.83 8.51
N ALA A 95 26.02 25.06 8.66
CA ALA A 95 25.34 25.76 7.57
C ALA A 95 26.35 26.07 6.46
N ALA A 96 26.02 25.73 5.21
CA ALA A 96 26.89 25.92 4.06
C ALA A 96 27.08 27.43 3.80
N SER A 97 28.31 27.93 3.87
CA SER A 97 28.58 29.36 3.67
C SER A 97 29.96 29.59 3.05
N GLU A 98 30.03 30.42 2.01
CA GLU A 98 31.30 30.88 1.44
C GLU A 98 31.95 31.98 2.31
N GLU A 99 31.13 32.71 3.06
CA GLU A 99 31.57 33.85 3.86
C GLU A 99 32.15 33.45 5.21
N ILE A 100 31.59 32.40 5.84
CA ILE A 100 31.98 31.94 7.18
C ILE A 100 32.99 30.79 7.08
N PRO A 101 34.28 31.02 7.38
CA PRO A 101 35.27 29.95 7.33
C PRO A 101 35.10 28.98 8.51
N LEU A 102 35.22 27.68 8.23
CA LEU A 102 35.19 26.64 9.26
C LEU A 102 36.55 26.54 9.96
N ASN A 103 36.53 26.55 11.30
CA ASN A 103 37.73 26.31 12.10
C ASN A 103 37.61 24.96 12.82
N ILE A 104 38.31 23.96 12.30
CA ILE A 104 38.21 22.57 12.75
C ILE A 104 39.41 22.23 13.63
N LEU A 105 39.15 21.78 14.85
CA LEU A 105 40.18 21.43 15.83
C LEU A 105 40.27 19.92 16.02
N LEU A 106 41.30 19.30 15.46
CA LEU A 106 41.56 17.87 15.60
C LEU A 106 42.31 17.56 16.90
N ARG A 107 41.85 16.55 17.63
CA ARG A 107 42.52 16.09 18.85
C ARG A 107 43.44 14.91 18.52
N ARG A 108 44.68 14.96 18.98
CA ARG A 108 45.63 13.85 18.82
C ARG A 108 45.13 12.62 19.59
N THR A 109 45.31 11.46 18.99
CA THR A 109 45.02 10.18 19.64
C THR A 109 46.20 9.86 20.55
N THR A 110 46.10 10.18 21.84
CA THR A 110 47.12 9.79 22.83
C THR A 110 46.97 8.32 23.16
N THR A 111 47.86 7.48 22.65
CA THR A 111 48.16 6.20 23.30
C THR A 111 48.76 6.46 24.69
N ALA A 112 48.15 5.82 25.70
CA ALA A 112 48.53 5.70 27.11
C ALA A 112 48.27 6.90 28.06
N THR A 113 47.14 6.88 28.78
CA THR A 113 47.01 6.81 30.26
C THR A 113 45.50 6.76 30.63
N PRO A 114 45.04 5.95 31.61
CA PRO A 114 43.61 5.78 31.91
C PRO A 114 42.96 7.03 32.52
N PRO A 115 41.66 7.29 32.30
CA PRO A 115 40.97 8.47 32.83
C PRO A 115 40.81 8.39 34.37
N PRO A 116 40.73 9.54 35.06
CA PRO A 116 40.67 9.57 36.51
C PRO A 116 39.29 9.12 37.00
N ASN A 117 39.30 8.05 37.79
CA ASN A 117 38.37 7.70 38.85
C ASN A 117 36.89 8.06 38.61
N ARG A 118 36.23 7.34 37.69
CA ARG A 118 34.79 7.11 37.80
C ARG A 118 34.61 6.06 38.89
N LYS A 119 33.88 6.42 39.96
CA LYS A 119 33.52 5.52 41.07
C LYS A 119 33.27 4.11 40.55
N THR A 120 34.00 3.17 41.12
CA THR A 120 33.99 1.73 40.88
C THR A 120 32.60 1.24 40.50
N ILE A 121 32.40 1.03 39.19
CA ILE A 121 31.43 0.07 38.69
C ILE A 121 32.18 -1.26 38.69
N GLU A 122 31.58 -2.29 39.27
CA GLU A 122 32.10 -3.66 39.26
C GLU A 122 32.58 -4.08 37.86
N PRO A 123 33.63 -4.91 37.74
CA PRO A 123 34.16 -5.31 36.45
C PRO A 123 33.08 -6.00 35.61
N ALA A 124 32.75 -5.41 34.46
CA ALA A 124 31.96 -6.11 33.46
C ALA A 124 32.68 -7.40 33.06
N ALA A 125 31.92 -8.50 32.96
CA ALA A 125 32.44 -9.82 32.63
C ALA A 125 33.32 -9.80 31.36
N PRO A 126 34.32 -10.70 31.24
CA PRO A 126 35.17 -10.78 30.06
C PRO A 126 34.31 -11.03 28.81
N VAL A 127 34.45 -10.19 27.78
CA VAL A 127 33.82 -10.39 26.47
C VAL A 127 34.31 -11.73 25.91
N ASP A 128 33.39 -12.56 25.44
CA ASP A 128 33.73 -13.85 24.84
C ASP A 128 34.72 -13.66 23.66
N PRO A 129 35.81 -14.45 23.56
CA PRO A 129 36.81 -14.28 22.51
C PRO A 129 36.27 -14.36 21.08
N VAL A 130 35.17 -15.10 20.87
CA VAL A 130 34.48 -15.22 19.59
C VAL A 130 33.74 -13.91 19.29
N THR A 131 33.04 -13.34 20.27
CA THR A 131 32.39 -12.02 20.14
C THR A 131 33.40 -10.92 19.82
N ALA A 132 34.54 -10.89 20.52
CA ALA A 132 35.59 -9.91 20.30
C ALA A 132 36.15 -9.95 18.87
N ARG A 133 36.28 -11.15 18.29
CA ARG A 133 36.69 -11.33 16.89
C ARG A 133 35.69 -10.69 15.93
N PHE A 134 34.40 -10.98 16.06
CA PHE A 134 33.40 -10.42 15.15
C PHE A 134 33.22 -8.90 15.31
N VAL A 135 33.36 -8.36 16.52
CA VAL A 135 33.44 -6.90 16.72
C VAL A 135 34.63 -6.28 15.98
N GLN A 136 35.75 -7.01 15.84
CA GLN A 136 36.89 -6.54 15.06
C GLN A 136 36.64 -6.66 13.54
N GLU A 137 35.98 -7.73 13.08
CA GLU A 137 35.58 -7.91 11.67
C GLU A 137 34.57 -6.84 11.19
N MET A 138 33.81 -6.21 12.10
CA MET A 138 32.98 -5.04 11.79
C MET A 138 33.77 -3.80 11.33
N LYS A 139 35.11 -3.80 11.41
CA LYS A 139 35.98 -2.72 10.92
C LYS A 139 36.62 -3.04 9.56
N ASP A 140 36.31 -4.19 8.98
CA ASP A 140 36.88 -4.61 7.70
C ASP A 140 36.43 -3.69 6.56
N PRO A 141 37.31 -3.31 5.61
CA PRO A 141 36.92 -2.47 4.47
C PRO A 141 35.86 -3.14 3.56
N ASN A 142 35.84 -4.48 3.51
CA ASN A 142 34.87 -5.22 2.72
C ASN A 142 33.52 -5.33 3.44
N TYR A 143 32.47 -4.75 2.84
CA TYR A 143 31.13 -4.77 3.41
C TYR A 143 30.57 -6.20 3.61
N THR A 144 31.01 -7.18 2.82
CA THR A 144 30.56 -8.58 2.98
C THR A 144 31.09 -9.18 4.28
N VAL A 145 32.33 -8.85 4.66
CA VAL A 145 32.92 -9.29 5.94
C VAL A 145 32.17 -8.64 7.10
N ARG A 146 31.93 -7.32 7.02
CA ARG A 146 31.12 -6.60 8.02
C ARG A 146 29.70 -7.15 8.14
N LEU A 147 29.06 -7.48 7.02
CA LEU A 147 27.68 -8.00 7.02
C LEU A 147 27.59 -9.35 7.71
N ASN A 148 28.56 -10.23 7.43
CA ASN A 148 28.64 -11.54 8.07
C ASN A 148 28.91 -11.39 9.58
N ALA A 149 29.84 -10.52 9.95
CA ALA A 149 30.13 -10.22 11.36
C ALA A 149 28.89 -9.66 12.09
N LEU A 150 28.17 -8.72 11.47
CA LEU A 150 26.94 -8.15 12.02
C LEU A 150 25.90 -9.25 12.29
N LYS A 151 25.64 -10.13 11.32
CA LYS A 151 24.69 -11.23 11.47
C LYS A 151 25.08 -12.16 12.63
N VAL A 152 26.36 -12.53 12.71
CA VAL A 152 26.85 -13.40 13.79
C VAL A 152 26.70 -12.74 15.15
N LEU A 153 27.06 -11.46 15.29
CA LEU A 153 26.90 -10.71 16.55
C LEU A 153 25.43 -10.66 16.98
N VAL A 154 24.53 -10.40 16.03
CA VAL A 154 23.09 -10.26 16.24
C VAL A 154 22.43 -11.58 16.67
N ASP A 155 22.90 -12.72 16.16
CA ASP A 155 22.34 -14.03 16.46
C ASP A 155 23.01 -14.75 17.63
N SER A 156 24.33 -14.57 17.81
CA SER A 156 25.12 -15.33 18.79
C SER A 156 25.43 -14.55 20.06
N ALA A 157 25.35 -13.21 20.03
CA ALA A 157 25.70 -12.36 21.17
C ALA A 157 24.68 -11.21 21.42
N PRO A 158 23.35 -11.46 21.42
CA PRO A 158 22.33 -10.42 21.48
C PRO A 158 22.29 -9.65 22.81
N THR A 159 22.90 -10.16 23.87
CA THR A 159 22.96 -9.52 25.20
C THR A 159 24.35 -8.97 25.54
N ASP A 160 25.34 -9.19 24.68
CA ASP A 160 26.71 -8.70 24.90
C ASP A 160 26.79 -7.20 24.58
N SER A 161 27.38 -6.42 25.48
CA SER A 161 27.41 -4.96 25.38
C SER A 161 28.33 -4.46 24.25
N ALA A 162 29.41 -5.17 23.95
CA ALA A 162 30.31 -4.84 22.86
C ALA A 162 29.68 -5.19 21.50
N ALA A 163 29.02 -6.35 21.41
CA ALA A 163 28.22 -6.72 20.25
C ALA A 163 27.11 -5.69 20.00
N MET A 164 26.35 -5.31 21.03
CA MET A 164 25.28 -4.32 20.91
C MET A 164 25.79 -2.96 20.44
N SER A 165 26.94 -2.51 20.96
CA SER A 165 27.57 -1.26 20.54
C SER A 165 27.99 -1.32 19.05
N ALA A 166 28.51 -2.45 18.60
CA ALA A 166 28.86 -2.65 17.20
C ALA A 166 27.62 -2.67 16.28
N VAL A 167 26.52 -3.29 16.72
CA VAL A 167 25.23 -3.27 16.00
C VAL A 167 24.70 -1.84 15.87
N ILE A 168 24.69 -1.07 16.97
CA ILE A 168 24.24 0.32 16.96
C ILE A 168 25.08 1.16 16.00
N ALA A 169 26.41 1.01 16.04
CA ALA A 169 27.31 1.73 15.15
C ALA A 169 27.09 1.36 13.67
N ALA A 170 26.72 0.12 13.38
CA ALA A 170 26.49 -0.37 12.02
C ALA A 170 25.28 0.29 11.33
N ALA A 171 24.36 0.91 12.07
CA ALA A 171 23.29 1.72 11.49
C ALA A 171 23.84 2.92 10.67
N LEU A 172 25.06 3.38 11.00
CA LEU A 172 25.73 4.48 10.30
C LEU A 172 26.77 3.99 9.27
N ASP A 173 26.73 2.71 8.87
CA ASP A 173 27.66 2.16 7.87
C ASP A 173 27.44 2.78 6.48
N PHE A 174 28.50 2.89 5.68
CA PHE A 174 28.39 3.40 4.31
C PHE A 174 27.60 2.49 3.36
N SER A 175 27.53 1.18 3.65
CA SER A 175 26.72 0.24 2.88
C SER A 175 25.29 0.24 3.39
N TYR A 176 24.35 0.62 2.52
CA TYR A 176 22.91 0.58 2.83
C TYR A 176 22.45 -0.83 3.27
N GLN A 177 23.10 -1.90 2.80
CA GLN A 177 22.78 -3.28 3.21
C GLN A 177 23.13 -3.52 4.67
N ILE A 178 24.28 -2.99 5.13
CA ILE A 178 24.67 -3.05 6.55
C ILE A 178 23.69 -2.23 7.38
N LYS A 179 23.38 -1.00 6.95
CA LYS A 179 22.40 -0.13 7.63
C LYS A 179 21.08 -0.83 7.84
N LEU A 180 20.48 -1.38 6.77
CA LEU A 180 19.19 -2.07 6.85
C LEU A 180 19.23 -3.25 7.84
N ASN A 181 20.29 -4.07 7.81
CA ASN A 181 20.42 -5.19 8.75
C ASN A 181 20.63 -4.70 10.19
N ALA A 182 21.35 -3.60 10.39
CA ALA A 182 21.59 -3.02 11.69
C ALA A 182 20.30 -2.40 12.27
N ILE A 183 19.54 -1.66 11.47
CA ILE A 183 18.24 -1.08 11.86
C ILE A 183 17.26 -2.20 12.25
N GLN A 184 17.17 -3.26 11.44
CA GLN A 184 16.36 -4.44 11.76
C GLN A 184 16.81 -5.12 13.06
N ALA A 185 18.11 -5.20 13.29
CA ALA A 185 18.65 -5.72 14.54
C ALA A 185 18.32 -4.81 15.73
N ILE A 186 18.41 -3.49 15.59
CA ILE A 186 18.01 -2.52 16.62
C ILE A 186 16.52 -2.66 16.94
N GLU A 187 15.65 -2.79 15.95
CA GLU A 187 14.21 -3.02 16.14
C GLU A 187 13.94 -4.33 16.90
N ARG A 188 14.63 -5.41 16.53
CA ARG A 188 14.48 -6.74 17.14
C ARG A 188 15.01 -6.79 18.57
N LEU A 189 16.21 -6.26 18.79
CA LEU A 189 16.96 -6.37 20.04
C LEU A 189 16.56 -5.29 21.06
N LYS A 190 16.01 -4.17 20.61
CA LYS A 190 15.56 -3.03 21.43
C LYS A 190 16.62 -2.61 22.46
N PRO A 191 17.84 -2.24 22.02
CA PRO A 191 18.90 -1.78 22.90
C PRO A 191 18.44 -0.64 23.82
N THR A 192 18.93 -0.63 25.04
CA THR A 192 18.65 0.44 26.02
C THR A 192 19.50 1.70 25.81
N SER A 193 20.49 1.66 24.92
CA SER A 193 21.36 2.80 24.61
C SER A 193 20.59 3.88 23.83
N LYS A 194 20.78 5.15 24.24
CA LYS A 194 20.24 6.31 23.52
C LYS A 194 20.78 6.43 22.10
N ASP A 195 22.02 5.99 21.88
CA ASP A 195 22.68 6.06 20.57
C ASP A 195 21.92 5.26 19.51
N ALA A 196 21.17 4.22 19.91
CA ALA A 196 20.32 3.48 18.99
C ALA A 196 19.23 4.38 18.39
N VAL A 197 18.48 5.09 19.23
CA VAL A 197 17.45 6.04 18.78
C VAL A 197 18.10 7.19 18.00
N THR A 198 19.23 7.72 18.46
CA THR A 198 19.95 8.78 17.73
C THR A 198 20.34 8.36 16.32
N ASN A 199 20.86 7.14 16.13
CA ASN A 199 21.23 6.65 14.80
C ASN A 199 20.00 6.42 13.91
N LEU A 200 18.92 5.87 14.46
CA LEU A 200 17.65 5.77 13.73
C LEU A 200 17.15 7.16 13.26
N LEU A 201 17.22 8.18 14.11
CA LEU A 201 16.84 9.54 13.74
C LEU A 201 17.70 10.11 12.60
N VAL A 202 18.98 9.75 12.54
CA VAL A 202 19.86 10.08 11.39
C VAL A 202 19.38 9.35 10.14
N ASP A 203 19.05 8.07 10.23
CA ASP A 203 18.63 7.24 9.10
C ASP A 203 17.25 7.63 8.53
N LEU A 204 16.47 8.47 9.21
CA LEU A 204 15.27 9.11 8.63
C LEU A 204 15.59 10.02 7.44
N HIS A 205 16.84 10.46 7.33
CA HIS A 205 17.35 11.35 6.28
C HIS A 205 18.34 10.63 5.34
N ASP A 206 18.34 9.30 5.34
CA ASP A 206 19.21 8.52 4.45
C ASP A 206 18.82 8.70 2.98
N ILE A 207 19.78 8.58 2.05
CA ILE A 207 19.51 8.68 0.62
C ILE A 207 18.66 7.52 0.10
N GLU A 208 18.75 6.35 0.73
CA GLU A 208 18.04 5.14 0.33
C GLU A 208 16.63 5.12 0.98
N PRO A 209 15.54 5.17 0.19
CA PRO A 209 14.18 5.19 0.72
C PRO A 209 13.84 3.97 1.59
N LEU A 210 14.48 2.82 1.34
CA LEU A 210 14.31 1.63 2.18
C LEU A 210 14.89 1.82 3.58
N VAL A 211 16.00 2.56 3.73
CA VAL A 211 16.62 2.85 5.03
C VAL A 211 15.72 3.80 5.81
N GLN A 212 15.23 4.87 5.17
CA GLN A 212 14.26 5.77 5.78
C GLN A 212 13.02 5.02 6.27
N ALA A 213 12.44 4.19 5.40
CA ALA A 213 11.28 3.35 5.71
C ALA A 213 11.51 2.48 6.94
N GLN A 214 12.60 1.71 6.95
CA GLN A 214 12.92 0.81 8.04
C GLN A 214 13.21 1.56 9.34
N SER A 215 13.81 2.75 9.27
CA SER A 215 14.03 3.58 10.45
C SER A 215 12.72 4.05 11.08
N ILE A 216 11.73 4.47 10.29
CA ILE A 216 10.38 4.83 10.78
C ILE A 216 9.75 3.65 11.53
N ASP A 217 9.86 2.44 10.97
CA ASP A 217 9.33 1.24 11.60
C ASP A 217 10.09 0.95 12.91
N ALA A 218 11.42 0.99 12.90
CA ALA A 218 12.26 0.72 14.05
C ALA A 218 12.03 1.70 15.21
N LEU A 219 11.84 3.00 14.93
CA LEU A 219 11.52 4.00 15.96
C LEU A 219 10.24 3.64 16.74
N GLY A 220 9.26 3.01 16.10
CA GLY A 220 8.03 2.53 16.75
C GLY A 220 8.27 1.46 17.82
N SER A 221 9.42 0.78 17.80
CA SER A 221 9.82 -0.17 18.84
C SER A 221 10.33 0.48 20.13
N PHE A 222 10.45 1.82 20.16
CA PHE A 222 10.90 2.60 21.32
C PHE A 222 9.80 3.54 21.86
N PRO A 223 8.63 3.03 22.26
CA PRO A 223 7.47 3.87 22.57
C PRO A 223 7.66 4.83 23.75
N LYS A 224 8.60 4.54 24.66
CA LYS A 224 8.90 5.35 25.84
C LYS A 224 9.98 6.41 25.59
N ASP A 225 10.64 6.37 24.44
CA ASP A 225 11.65 7.35 24.07
C ASP A 225 10.99 8.61 23.51
N LYS A 226 11.29 9.76 24.12
CA LYS A 226 10.64 11.03 23.76
C LYS A 226 11.07 11.54 22.38
N ASP A 227 12.31 11.29 21.99
CA ASP A 227 12.85 11.77 20.72
C ASP A 227 12.33 10.90 19.57
N ALA A 228 12.23 9.58 19.80
CA ALA A 228 11.58 8.66 18.85
C ALA A 228 10.11 9.05 18.61
N GLN A 229 9.35 9.26 19.69
CA GLN A 229 7.94 9.67 19.59
C GLN A 229 7.79 11.03 18.91
N ALA A 230 8.60 12.02 19.29
CA ALA A 230 8.57 13.35 18.67
C ALA A 230 8.85 13.29 17.15
N ALA A 231 9.80 12.46 16.73
CA ALA A 231 10.11 12.26 15.33
C ALA A 231 8.97 11.57 14.57
N LEU A 232 8.38 10.51 15.13
CA LEU A 232 7.23 9.83 14.52
C LEU A 232 6.03 10.76 14.37
N PHE A 233 5.72 11.59 15.38
CA PHE A 233 4.63 12.58 15.26
C PHE A 233 4.93 13.71 14.28
N ARG A 234 6.19 14.12 14.14
CA ARG A 234 6.59 15.07 13.10
C ARG A 234 6.37 14.47 11.71
N LEU A 235 6.71 13.19 11.53
CA LEU A 235 6.53 12.47 10.27
C LEU A 235 5.07 12.14 9.98
N LEU A 236 4.26 11.86 11.00
CA LEU A 236 2.83 11.56 10.87
C LEU A 236 2.12 12.63 10.02
N GLY A 237 2.51 13.90 10.20
CA GLY A 237 1.88 15.02 9.52
C GLY A 237 0.47 15.28 10.05
N THR A 238 -0.32 15.99 9.24
CA THR A 238 -1.71 16.33 9.54
C THR A 238 -2.55 16.14 8.28
N PRO A 239 -3.86 15.88 8.39
CA PRO A 239 -4.73 15.78 7.22
C PRO A 239 -4.63 17.01 6.31
N PRO A 240 -4.67 16.84 4.97
CA PRO A 240 -4.84 15.59 4.23
C PRO A 240 -3.54 14.80 3.98
N SER A 241 -2.41 15.26 4.52
CA SER A 241 -1.08 14.72 4.24
C SER A 241 -0.57 13.86 5.40
N ILE A 242 -1.23 12.71 5.62
CA ILE A 242 -0.82 11.73 6.63
C ILE A 242 0.26 10.81 6.06
N ASN A 243 1.34 10.60 6.81
CA ASN A 243 2.30 9.54 6.50
C ASN A 243 1.82 8.22 7.11
N GLU A 244 1.28 7.34 6.26
CA GLU A 244 0.71 6.06 6.68
C GLU A 244 1.71 5.18 7.44
N ARG A 245 2.98 5.14 7.02
CA ARG A 245 4.00 4.32 7.71
C ARG A 245 4.27 4.84 9.12
N ALA A 246 4.39 6.15 9.30
CA ALA A 246 4.53 6.75 10.63
C ALA A 246 3.28 6.47 11.49
N MET A 247 2.08 6.59 10.93
CA MET A 247 0.84 6.22 11.60
C MET A 247 0.84 4.74 12.03
N TYR A 248 1.20 3.82 11.14
CA TYR A 248 1.25 2.39 11.44
C TYR A 248 2.26 2.08 12.55
N SER A 249 3.43 2.72 12.49
CA SER A 249 4.47 2.61 13.51
C SER A 249 3.97 3.11 14.88
N LEU A 250 3.30 4.26 14.92
CA LEU A 250 2.67 4.81 16.14
C LEU A 250 1.57 3.90 16.70
N VAL A 251 0.68 3.38 15.86
CA VAL A 251 -0.35 2.40 16.27
C VAL A 251 0.29 1.15 16.88
N ARG A 252 1.31 0.59 16.22
CA ARG A 252 2.03 -0.61 16.69
C ARG A 252 2.76 -0.34 18.01
N SER A 253 3.22 0.89 18.22
CA SER A 253 3.90 1.32 19.45
C SER A 253 2.95 1.37 20.67
N GLY A 254 1.63 1.37 20.44
CA GLY A 254 0.61 1.43 21.49
C GLY A 254 0.52 2.78 22.18
N VAL A 255 0.95 3.86 21.51
CA VAL A 255 0.83 5.22 22.06
C VAL A 255 -0.61 5.72 21.97
N GLU A 256 -1.08 6.32 23.05
CA GLU A 256 -2.38 7.00 23.10
C GLU A 256 -2.14 8.51 23.01
N ASP A 257 -2.39 9.10 21.85
CA ASP A 257 -2.24 10.54 21.60
C ASP A 257 -3.36 11.03 20.69
N PRO A 258 -4.02 12.17 21.01
CA PRO A 258 -5.10 12.71 20.19
C PRO A 258 -4.71 12.93 18.72
N ARG A 259 -3.46 13.28 18.42
CA ARG A 259 -2.97 13.46 17.04
C ARG A 259 -3.04 12.16 16.25
N LEU A 260 -2.74 11.04 16.90
CA LEU A 260 -2.85 9.72 16.28
C LEU A 260 -4.31 9.34 16.05
N SER A 261 -5.19 9.57 17.05
CA SER A 261 -6.63 9.32 16.90
C SER A 261 -7.25 10.14 15.76
N GLU A 262 -6.86 11.41 15.63
CA GLU A 262 -7.30 12.28 14.53
C GLU A 262 -6.79 11.80 13.15
N ALA A 263 -5.53 11.34 13.08
CA ALA A 263 -4.99 10.76 11.86
C ALA A 263 -5.73 9.47 11.46
N ILE A 264 -5.94 8.56 12.41
CA ILE A 264 -6.71 7.32 12.18
C ILE A 264 -8.12 7.65 11.70
N PHE A 265 -8.80 8.61 12.36
CA PHE A 265 -10.13 9.03 11.96
C PHE A 265 -10.15 9.56 10.53
N TYR A 266 -9.22 10.44 10.16
CA TYR A 266 -9.12 10.93 8.78
C TYR A 266 -8.89 9.80 7.78
N GLU A 267 -7.98 8.88 8.08
CA GLU A 267 -7.69 7.73 7.22
C GLU A 267 -8.91 6.80 7.06
N VAL A 268 -9.73 6.63 8.11
CA VAL A 268 -11.03 5.93 8.03
C VAL A 268 -11.97 6.62 7.04
N THR A 269 -12.07 7.94 7.06
CA THR A 269 -13.04 8.68 6.22
C THR A 269 -12.65 8.68 4.74
N ILE A 270 -11.37 8.48 4.43
CA ILE A 270 -10.89 8.28 3.06
C ILE A 270 -10.80 6.82 2.65
N GLY A 271 -11.17 5.87 3.53
CA GLY A 271 -11.32 4.46 3.21
C GLY A 271 -10.06 3.60 3.38
N ASN A 272 -9.06 4.06 4.13
CA ASN A 272 -7.85 3.29 4.43
C ASN A 272 -8.20 2.04 5.24
N GLN A 273 -7.95 0.86 4.67
CA GLN A 273 -8.37 -0.42 5.27
C GLN A 273 -7.64 -0.73 6.59
N TYR A 274 -6.40 -0.27 6.75
CA TYR A 274 -5.66 -0.45 8.01
C TYR A 274 -6.30 0.39 9.11
N ALA A 275 -6.55 1.67 8.86
CA ALA A 275 -7.19 2.57 9.84
C ALA A 275 -8.59 2.08 10.22
N VAL A 276 -9.38 1.64 9.24
CA VAL A 276 -10.68 0.97 9.48
C VAL A 276 -10.51 -0.24 10.40
N GLY A 277 -9.49 -1.08 10.15
CA GLY A 277 -9.19 -2.25 10.98
C GLY A 277 -8.76 -1.91 12.41
N VAL A 278 -8.03 -0.81 12.60
CA VAL A 278 -7.63 -0.30 13.93
C VAL A 278 -8.85 0.19 14.70
N MET A 279 -9.59 1.15 14.13
CA MET A 279 -10.74 1.77 14.81
C MET A 279 -11.90 0.79 15.02
N SER A 280 -12.04 -0.24 14.18
CA SER A 280 -13.04 -1.31 14.38
C SER A 280 -12.74 -2.20 15.60
N LYS A 281 -11.50 -2.23 16.09
CA LYS A 281 -11.11 -2.98 17.29
C LYS A 281 -11.23 -2.15 18.57
N GLU A 282 -11.32 -0.83 18.45
CA GLU A 282 -11.57 0.07 19.56
C GLU A 282 -13.06 -0.02 19.94
N THR A 283 -13.37 -0.86 20.93
CA THR A 283 -14.76 -1.08 21.39
C THR A 283 -14.90 -0.79 22.89
N PRO A 284 -15.88 0.02 23.32
CA PRO A 284 -16.80 0.82 22.51
C PRO A 284 -16.19 2.17 22.08
N LEU A 285 -16.48 2.61 20.85
CA LEU A 285 -16.19 3.99 20.43
C LEU A 285 -16.98 5.01 21.25
N SER A 286 -16.37 6.17 21.48
CA SER A 286 -17.03 7.28 22.18
C SER A 286 -18.22 7.83 21.37
N PRO A 287 -19.23 8.42 22.02
CA PRO A 287 -20.35 9.07 21.32
C PRO A 287 -19.91 10.19 20.37
N GLU A 288 -18.80 10.86 20.68
CA GLU A 288 -18.19 11.88 19.82
C GLU A 288 -17.70 11.27 18.50
N TRP A 289 -16.93 10.18 18.57
CA TRP A 289 -16.43 9.49 17.37
C TRP A 289 -17.56 8.93 16.52
N ILE A 290 -18.59 8.33 17.14
CA ILE A 290 -19.78 7.85 16.44
C ILE A 290 -20.46 9.01 15.70
N SER A 291 -20.68 10.15 16.36
CA SER A 291 -21.34 11.31 15.75
C SER A 291 -20.53 11.87 14.58
N ARG A 292 -19.21 11.94 14.72
CA ARG A 292 -18.30 12.39 13.64
C ARG A 292 -18.31 11.43 12.45
N LEU A 293 -18.29 10.12 12.71
CA LEU A 293 -18.39 9.09 11.67
C LEU A 293 -19.71 9.16 10.91
N ILE A 294 -20.84 9.40 11.59
CA ILE A 294 -22.15 9.59 10.91
C ILE A 294 -22.15 10.83 10.02
N ALA A 295 -21.56 11.94 10.47
CA ALA A 295 -21.44 13.14 9.65
C ALA A 295 -20.60 12.90 8.38
N GLU A 296 -19.48 12.18 8.52
CA GLU A 296 -18.62 11.81 7.38
C GLU A 296 -19.26 10.76 6.47
N LEU A 297 -20.05 9.84 7.03
CA LEU A 297 -20.83 8.88 6.25
C LEU A 297 -21.77 9.62 5.30
N GLY A 298 -22.53 10.59 5.82
CA GLY A 298 -23.45 11.39 4.99
C GLY A 298 -22.76 12.11 3.83
N LYS A 299 -21.55 12.64 4.05
CA LYS A 299 -20.74 13.23 2.97
C LYS A 299 -20.30 12.18 1.95
N ASN A 300 -19.90 11.00 2.41
CA ASN A 300 -19.34 9.94 1.56
C ASN A 300 -20.39 9.17 0.74
N LEU A 301 -21.67 9.22 1.10
CA LEU A 301 -22.75 8.54 0.36
C LEU A 301 -23.02 9.14 -1.04
N ASP A 302 -22.69 10.42 -1.25
CA ASP A 302 -22.96 11.11 -2.50
C ASP A 302 -21.89 10.82 -3.57
N PHE A 303 -20.73 10.27 -3.20
CA PHE A 303 -19.62 9.99 -4.11
C PHE A 303 -19.70 8.59 -4.75
N SER A 304 -19.04 8.41 -5.90
CA SER A 304 -18.93 7.10 -6.58
C SER A 304 -17.98 6.12 -5.87
N GLN A 305 -17.26 6.57 -4.84
CA GLN A 305 -16.28 5.80 -4.07
C GLN A 305 -16.94 5.20 -2.82
N SER A 306 -17.78 4.19 -3.03
CA SER A 306 -18.52 3.47 -1.98
C SER A 306 -17.62 2.89 -0.88
N PHE A 307 -16.35 2.57 -1.16
CA PHE A 307 -15.41 2.01 -0.18
C PHE A 307 -15.16 2.93 1.03
N LYS A 308 -15.29 4.25 0.86
CA LYS A 308 -15.19 5.21 1.96
C LYS A 308 -16.35 5.06 2.94
N ALA A 309 -17.57 5.05 2.41
CA ALA A 309 -18.78 4.81 3.19
C ALA A 309 -18.78 3.43 3.84
N GLN A 310 -18.34 2.39 3.11
CA GLN A 310 -18.21 1.02 3.64
C GLN A 310 -17.21 0.94 4.80
N GLY A 311 -16.07 1.64 4.71
CA GLY A 311 -15.09 1.73 5.79
C GLY A 311 -15.69 2.33 7.06
N ILE A 312 -16.40 3.45 6.92
CA ILE A 312 -17.10 4.11 8.02
C ILE A 312 -18.19 3.21 8.63
N ILE A 313 -19.01 2.57 7.80
CA ILE A 313 -20.05 1.62 8.25
C ILE A 313 -19.42 0.47 9.04
N ARG A 314 -18.31 -0.10 8.56
CA ARG A 314 -17.63 -1.19 9.26
C ARG A 314 -17.17 -0.77 10.65
N VAL A 315 -16.63 0.45 10.79
CA VAL A 315 -16.21 1.00 12.09
C VAL A 315 -17.43 1.24 12.99
N LEU A 316 -18.52 1.79 12.47
CA LEU A 316 -19.75 2.01 13.24
C LEU A 316 -20.34 0.69 13.76
N LEU A 317 -20.47 -0.33 12.91
CA LEU A 317 -21.04 -1.62 13.29
C LEU A 317 -20.13 -2.39 14.27
N LYS A 318 -18.81 -2.42 14.02
CA LYS A 318 -17.87 -3.20 14.84
C LYS A 318 -17.33 -2.45 16.04
N GLY A 319 -16.75 -1.27 15.83
CA GLY A 319 -16.17 -0.43 16.89
C GLY A 319 -17.24 0.25 17.75
N GLY A 320 -18.30 0.76 17.11
CA GLY A 320 -19.40 1.43 17.80
C GLY A 320 -20.37 0.50 18.52
N GLY A 321 -20.39 -0.79 18.17
CA GLY A 321 -21.31 -1.79 18.73
C GLY A 321 -22.77 -1.33 18.65
N GLU A 322 -23.53 -1.56 19.73
CA GLU A 322 -24.96 -1.18 19.79
C GLU A 322 -25.19 0.33 19.57
N ALA A 323 -24.33 1.19 20.11
CA ALA A 323 -24.44 2.63 19.93
C ALA A 323 -24.23 3.04 18.47
N GLY A 324 -23.28 2.38 17.78
CA GLY A 324 -23.05 2.55 16.35
C GLY A 324 -24.24 2.09 15.50
N HIS A 325 -24.80 0.91 15.77
CA HIS A 325 -26.02 0.41 15.13
C HIS A 325 -27.18 1.40 15.30
N LYS A 326 -27.42 1.87 16.52
CA LYS A 326 -28.48 2.83 16.82
C LYS A 326 -28.29 4.15 16.05
N ALA A 327 -27.06 4.65 15.98
CA ALA A 327 -26.76 5.86 15.22
C ALA A 327 -26.99 5.66 13.71
N MET A 328 -26.64 4.49 13.17
CA MET A 328 -26.93 4.13 11.78
C MET A 328 -28.45 4.05 11.50
N HIS A 329 -29.25 3.47 12.41
CA HIS A 329 -30.72 3.46 12.29
C HIS A 329 -31.30 4.85 12.27
N GLN A 330 -30.86 5.71 13.20
CA GLN A 330 -31.33 7.09 13.27
C GLN A 330 -30.98 7.88 12.00
N PHE A 331 -29.76 7.70 11.49
CA PHE A 331 -29.34 8.33 10.25
C PHE A 331 -30.14 7.81 9.05
N LEU A 332 -30.35 6.50 8.95
CA LEU A 332 -31.17 5.88 7.92
C LEU A 332 -32.63 6.36 7.96
N ALA A 333 -33.23 6.46 9.15
CA ALA A 333 -34.62 6.90 9.32
C ALA A 333 -34.86 8.37 8.92
N THR A 334 -33.84 9.21 9.03
CA THR A 334 -33.96 10.67 8.82
C THR A 334 -33.42 11.15 7.47
N ALA A 335 -32.67 10.30 6.75
CA ALA A 335 -32.17 10.59 5.42
C ALA A 335 -33.32 10.68 4.38
N ASP A 336 -33.10 11.47 3.33
CA ASP A 336 -33.96 11.47 2.15
C ASP A 336 -33.89 10.13 1.39
N PRO A 337 -34.91 9.76 0.57
CA PRO A 337 -34.96 8.48 -0.12
C PRO A 337 -33.70 8.13 -0.93
N TYR A 338 -33.07 9.11 -1.57
CA TYR A 338 -31.88 8.89 -2.37
C TYR A 338 -30.71 8.46 -1.46
N ARG A 339 -30.44 9.20 -0.38
CA ARG A 339 -29.40 8.82 0.59
C ARG A 339 -29.72 7.54 1.35
N GLN A 340 -31.00 7.27 1.65
CA GLN A 340 -31.43 5.98 2.20
C GLN A 340 -31.02 4.83 1.29
N SER A 341 -31.29 4.94 -0.02
CA SER A 341 -30.91 3.89 -0.97
C SER A 341 -29.39 3.67 -1.00
N ARG A 342 -28.58 4.73 -1.07
CA ARG A 342 -27.11 4.63 -1.08
C ARG A 342 -26.57 4.01 0.20
N LEU A 343 -27.10 4.40 1.36
CA LEU A 343 -26.71 3.84 2.65
C LEU A 343 -27.03 2.35 2.74
N VAL A 344 -28.24 1.96 2.34
CA VAL A 344 -28.68 0.57 2.33
C VAL A 344 -27.79 -0.30 1.45
N LEU A 345 -27.41 0.19 0.26
CA LEU A 345 -26.48 -0.52 -0.62
C LEU A 345 -25.11 -0.72 0.04
N CYS A 346 -24.52 0.35 0.59
CA CYS A 346 -23.23 0.25 1.30
C CYS A 346 -23.32 -0.65 2.54
N TRP A 347 -24.44 -0.63 3.26
CA TRP A 347 -24.65 -1.48 4.43
C TRP A 347 -24.70 -2.95 4.02
N LEU A 348 -25.52 -3.32 3.05
CA LEU A 348 -25.60 -4.71 2.56
C LEU A 348 -24.27 -5.26 2.04
N GLU A 349 -23.41 -4.40 1.51
CA GLU A 349 -22.06 -4.81 1.09
C GLU A 349 -21.13 -5.10 2.27
N VAL A 350 -21.31 -4.41 3.41
CA VAL A 350 -20.55 -4.66 4.65
C VAL A 350 -21.15 -5.81 5.45
N ASP A 351 -22.48 -5.90 5.50
CA ASP A 351 -23.25 -6.93 6.18
C ASP A 351 -24.48 -7.32 5.33
N HIS A 352 -24.28 -8.33 4.48
CA HIS A 352 -25.31 -8.86 3.58
C HIS A 352 -26.45 -9.57 4.33
N LYS A 353 -26.38 -9.73 5.66
CA LYS A 353 -27.45 -10.30 6.47
C LYS A 353 -28.36 -9.23 7.09
N ALA A 354 -28.05 -7.95 6.92
CA ALA A 354 -28.78 -6.83 7.52
C ALA A 354 -30.18 -6.55 6.91
N LYS A 355 -30.73 -7.46 6.09
CA LYS A 355 -32.03 -7.28 5.42
C LYS A 355 -33.13 -6.89 6.41
N ASP A 356 -33.37 -7.73 7.42
CA ASP A 356 -34.50 -7.55 8.34
C ASP A 356 -34.35 -6.28 9.18
N GLU A 357 -33.11 -5.95 9.56
CA GLU A 357 -32.78 -4.72 10.28
C GLU A 357 -33.07 -3.47 9.44
N ILE A 358 -32.64 -3.47 8.17
CA ILE A 358 -32.85 -2.36 7.26
C ILE A 358 -34.35 -2.14 6.99
N LEU A 359 -35.08 -3.22 6.69
CA LEU A 359 -36.51 -3.15 6.32
C LEU A 359 -37.40 -2.65 7.46
N GLN A 360 -36.97 -2.72 8.72
CA GLN A 360 -37.70 -2.16 9.87
C GLN A 360 -37.66 -0.63 9.92
N VAL A 361 -36.67 -0.01 9.30
CA VAL A 361 -36.41 1.44 9.44
C VAL A 361 -36.93 2.23 8.23
N VAL A 362 -36.92 1.59 7.06
CA VAL A 362 -37.11 2.28 5.77
C VAL A 362 -38.52 2.07 5.20
N ARG A 363 -38.99 3.04 4.41
CA ARG A 363 -40.19 2.85 3.60
C ARG A 363 -39.85 2.06 2.35
N VAL A 364 -40.36 0.84 2.26
CA VAL A 364 -40.13 -0.09 1.13
C VAL A 364 -40.43 0.56 -0.22
N THR A 365 -41.51 1.33 -0.32
CA THR A 365 -41.91 2.03 -1.57
C THR A 365 -40.87 3.02 -2.06
N ASP A 366 -40.23 3.76 -1.14
CA ASP A 366 -39.28 4.81 -1.47
C ASP A 366 -37.98 4.19 -1.97
N ILE A 367 -37.45 3.21 -1.23
CA ILE A 367 -36.23 2.51 -1.62
C ILE A 367 -36.43 1.77 -2.94
N THR A 368 -37.56 1.08 -3.10
CA THR A 368 -37.86 0.39 -4.37
C THR A 368 -37.88 1.37 -5.54
N THR A 369 -38.43 2.57 -5.34
CA THR A 369 -38.47 3.60 -6.37
C THR A 369 -37.08 4.11 -6.74
N GLU A 370 -36.22 4.39 -5.76
CA GLU A 370 -34.85 4.85 -6.02
C GLU A 370 -33.98 3.77 -6.65
N LEU A 371 -34.08 2.52 -6.18
CA LEU A 371 -33.32 1.40 -6.76
C LEU A 371 -33.74 1.10 -8.21
N ARG A 372 -35.03 1.22 -8.55
CA ARG A 372 -35.48 1.08 -9.96
C ARG A 372 -34.89 2.16 -10.86
N LYS A 373 -34.78 3.41 -10.38
CA LYS A 373 -34.12 4.48 -11.14
C LYS A 373 -32.65 4.14 -11.37
N ALA A 374 -31.97 3.67 -10.33
CA ALA A 374 -30.56 3.28 -10.39
C ALA A 374 -30.31 2.07 -11.32
N LEU A 375 -31.26 1.13 -11.40
CA LEU A 375 -31.17 -0.04 -12.28
C LEU A 375 -31.15 0.33 -13.77
N ALA A 376 -31.72 1.47 -14.14
CA ALA A 376 -31.67 2.01 -15.50
C ALA A 376 -30.38 2.82 -15.79
N SER A 377 -29.50 3.01 -14.81
CA SER A 377 -28.25 3.75 -14.96
C SER A 377 -27.24 2.97 -15.81
N THR A 378 -26.28 3.68 -16.37
CA THR A 378 -25.04 3.12 -16.95
C THR A 378 -23.81 3.81 -16.38
N GLN A 379 -23.97 4.48 -15.23
CA GLN A 379 -22.88 5.25 -14.63
C GLN A 379 -21.88 4.33 -13.92
N PRO A 380 -20.57 4.65 -14.04
CA PRO A 380 -19.54 3.94 -13.31
C PRO A 380 -19.64 4.20 -11.81
N GLU A 381 -19.41 3.16 -11.02
CA GLU A 381 -19.31 3.28 -9.56
C GLU A 381 -18.36 2.21 -9.00
N SER A 382 -17.71 2.49 -7.86
CA SER A 382 -16.95 1.45 -7.17
C SER A 382 -17.88 0.42 -6.55
N VAL A 383 -17.49 -0.84 -6.65
CA VAL A 383 -18.21 -1.99 -6.11
C VAL A 383 -17.37 -2.67 -5.03
N PHE A 384 -18.02 -3.34 -4.08
CA PHE A 384 -17.31 -4.05 -3.01
C PHE A 384 -16.65 -5.34 -3.51
N LEU A 385 -15.33 -5.48 -3.33
CA LEU A 385 -14.60 -6.71 -3.67
C LEU A 385 -14.05 -7.36 -2.40
N SER A 386 -14.62 -8.52 -2.04
CA SER A 386 -14.40 -9.16 -0.73
C SER A 386 -12.98 -9.71 -0.54
N TYR A 387 -12.26 -10.17 -1.56
CA TYR A 387 -10.90 -10.74 -1.46
C TYR A 387 -10.36 -11.08 -2.86
N VAL A 388 -9.08 -10.76 -3.17
CA VAL A 388 -8.28 -11.14 -4.37
C VAL A 388 -8.63 -10.31 -5.63
N VAL A 389 -7.76 -9.53 -6.29
CA VAL A 389 -6.33 -9.62 -6.64
C VAL A 389 -5.68 -8.24 -6.43
N TYR A 390 -4.36 -8.20 -6.19
CA TYR A 390 -3.50 -7.05 -6.47
C TYR A 390 -3.82 -6.44 -7.84
N VAL A 391 -4.77 -5.53 -7.89
CA VAL A 391 -4.71 -4.43 -8.83
C VAL A 391 -4.32 -3.27 -7.94
N SER A 392 -3.18 -2.66 -8.29
CA SER A 392 -2.69 -1.36 -7.82
C SER A 392 -3.78 -0.45 -7.30
N ASP A 393 -3.43 0.50 -6.42
CA ASP A 393 -4.21 1.60 -5.79
C ASP A 393 -5.06 2.50 -6.73
N ALA A 394 -5.51 1.98 -7.86
CA ALA A 394 -6.50 2.52 -8.75
C ALA A 394 -7.87 1.95 -8.36
N PRO A 395 -8.92 2.79 -8.29
CA PRO A 395 -10.28 2.30 -8.10
C PRO A 395 -10.59 1.29 -9.20
N THR A 396 -10.94 0.06 -8.81
CA THR A 396 -11.56 -0.92 -9.70
C THR A 396 -12.99 -0.44 -9.98
N GLY A 397 -13.10 0.61 -10.79
CA GLY A 397 -14.37 1.13 -11.24
C GLY A 397 -15.10 0.05 -12.03
N CYS A 398 -16.34 -0.24 -11.65
CA CYS A 398 -17.25 -0.96 -12.51
C CYS A 398 -18.05 0.08 -13.29
N SER A 399 -17.92 0.07 -14.62
CA SER A 399 -18.63 0.92 -15.57
C SER A 399 -20.15 0.88 -15.41
N ARG A 400 -20.69 -0.24 -14.94
CA ARG A 400 -22.10 -0.44 -14.60
C ARG A 400 -22.35 -0.53 -13.08
N GLY A 401 -21.47 0.06 -12.29
CA GLY A 401 -21.48 -0.07 -10.83
C GLY A 401 -22.82 0.32 -10.21
N VAL A 402 -23.41 1.45 -10.64
CA VAL A 402 -24.72 1.90 -10.12
C VAL A 402 -25.80 0.83 -10.35
N THR A 403 -25.87 0.27 -11.56
CA THR A 403 -26.83 -0.77 -11.94
C THR A 403 -26.65 -2.04 -11.11
N LEU A 404 -25.40 -2.50 -10.97
CA LEU A 404 -25.11 -3.75 -10.27
C LEU A 404 -25.37 -3.64 -8.78
N ARG A 405 -25.00 -2.51 -8.15
CA ARG A 405 -25.32 -2.27 -6.74
C ARG A 405 -26.84 -2.20 -6.55
N ALA A 406 -27.57 -1.53 -7.46
CA ALA A 406 -29.03 -1.51 -7.41
C ALA A 406 -29.64 -2.91 -7.54
N ALA A 407 -29.15 -3.72 -8.48
CA ALA A 407 -29.57 -5.11 -8.65
C ALA A 407 -29.30 -5.94 -7.39
N MET A 408 -28.12 -5.80 -6.77
CA MET A 408 -27.82 -6.40 -5.48
C MET A 408 -28.84 -5.97 -4.42
N GLY A 409 -29.14 -4.67 -4.31
CA GLY A 409 -30.09 -4.16 -3.31
C GLY A 409 -31.48 -4.74 -3.49
N MET A 410 -31.98 -4.73 -4.72
CA MET A 410 -33.29 -5.28 -5.05
C MET A 410 -33.39 -6.77 -4.73
N LEU A 411 -32.38 -7.54 -5.12
CA LEU A 411 -32.35 -8.96 -4.82
C LEU A 411 -32.21 -9.18 -3.32
N MET A 412 -31.19 -8.65 -2.65
CA MET A 412 -30.95 -8.89 -1.22
C MET A 412 -32.14 -8.53 -0.33
N LEU A 413 -32.91 -7.49 -0.69
CA LEU A 413 -34.08 -7.02 0.05
C LEU A 413 -35.42 -7.65 -0.37
N ASP A 414 -35.45 -8.49 -1.42
CA ASP A 414 -36.67 -9.05 -2.04
C ASP A 414 -37.64 -7.96 -2.55
N LEU A 415 -37.14 -7.05 -3.40
CA LEU A 415 -37.91 -5.95 -3.99
C LEU A 415 -38.18 -6.16 -5.49
N GLU A 416 -39.40 -5.83 -5.93
CA GLU A 416 -39.82 -5.95 -7.32
C GLU A 416 -39.40 -4.78 -8.22
N PRO A 417 -39.16 -4.97 -9.55
CA PRO A 417 -39.19 -6.24 -10.28
C PRO A 417 -37.90 -7.08 -10.11
N HIS A 418 -38.04 -8.36 -9.77
CA HIS A 418 -36.87 -9.26 -9.60
C HIS A 418 -36.15 -9.55 -10.92
N LYS A 419 -36.91 -9.60 -12.02
CA LYS A 419 -36.38 -9.98 -13.34
C LYS A 419 -35.27 -9.04 -13.81
N ASP A 420 -35.49 -7.73 -13.74
CA ASP A 420 -34.54 -6.75 -14.24
C ASP A 420 -33.22 -6.77 -13.44
N ALA A 421 -33.31 -7.05 -12.13
CA ALA A 421 -32.13 -7.20 -11.29
C ALA A 421 -31.33 -8.48 -11.64
N TRP A 422 -32.01 -9.58 -11.94
CA TRP A 422 -31.36 -10.80 -12.45
C TRP A 422 -30.73 -10.59 -13.82
N ASP A 423 -31.43 -9.92 -14.74
CA ASP A 423 -30.93 -9.60 -16.07
C ASP A 423 -29.65 -8.74 -15.98
N ALA A 424 -29.59 -7.80 -15.03
CA ALA A 424 -28.41 -6.99 -14.77
C ALA A 424 -27.21 -7.80 -14.25
N LEU A 425 -27.40 -8.70 -13.27
CA LEU A 425 -26.31 -9.55 -12.78
C LEU A 425 -25.82 -10.55 -13.84
N ALA A 426 -26.75 -11.10 -14.64
CA ALA A 426 -26.45 -12.06 -15.70
C ALA A 426 -25.60 -11.43 -16.81
N PHE A 427 -25.89 -10.17 -17.18
CA PHE A 427 -25.19 -9.49 -18.26
C PHE A 427 -23.67 -9.48 -18.10
N ASP A 428 -23.16 -9.20 -16.89
CA ASP A 428 -21.71 -9.12 -16.65
C ASP A 428 -21.06 -10.50 -16.41
N LEU A 429 -21.88 -11.56 -16.31
CA LEU A 429 -21.43 -12.95 -16.25
C LEU A 429 -21.45 -13.62 -17.63
N ASP A 430 -22.22 -13.07 -18.58
CA ASP A 430 -22.35 -13.55 -19.95
C ASP A 430 -21.02 -13.40 -20.71
N ARG A 431 -20.57 -14.52 -21.28
CA ARG A 431 -19.34 -14.60 -22.07
C ARG A 431 -19.36 -13.73 -23.35
N THR A 432 -20.50 -13.26 -23.81
CA THR A 432 -20.60 -12.42 -25.02
C THR A 432 -20.44 -10.92 -24.74
N HIS A 433 -20.61 -10.50 -23.48
CA HIS A 433 -20.65 -9.09 -23.07
C HIS A 433 -19.44 -8.69 -22.22
N HIS A 434 -18.24 -9.12 -22.63
CA HIS A 434 -16.98 -8.84 -21.94
C HIS A 434 -16.67 -7.33 -21.87
N SER A 435 -16.84 -6.72 -20.70
CA SER A 435 -16.36 -5.35 -20.47
C SER A 435 -15.33 -5.28 -19.33
N GLU A 436 -15.60 -5.79 -18.13
CA GLU A 436 -14.73 -5.48 -16.96
C GLU A 436 -14.70 -6.57 -15.87
N VAL A 437 -13.49 -6.95 -15.43
CA VAL A 437 -13.28 -7.96 -14.37
C VAL A 437 -13.97 -7.56 -13.06
N ALA A 438 -13.92 -6.28 -12.67
CA ALA A 438 -14.52 -5.79 -11.43
C ALA A 438 -16.04 -6.05 -11.35
N CYS A 439 -16.77 -5.78 -12.43
CA CYS A 439 -18.22 -6.01 -12.52
C CYS A 439 -18.54 -7.51 -12.37
N SER A 440 -17.82 -8.37 -13.09
CA SER A 440 -18.03 -9.84 -13.03
C SER A 440 -17.74 -10.43 -11.64
N VAL A 441 -16.68 -9.97 -10.96
CA VAL A 441 -16.34 -10.42 -9.59
C VAL A 441 -17.42 -9.99 -8.61
N TYR A 442 -17.94 -8.76 -8.75
CA TYR A 442 -19.04 -8.29 -7.91
C TYR A 442 -20.29 -9.13 -8.12
N SER A 443 -20.74 -9.34 -9.37
CA SER A 443 -21.90 -10.16 -9.67
C SER A 443 -21.78 -11.57 -9.08
N GLY A 444 -20.63 -12.23 -9.26
CA GLY A 444 -20.35 -13.52 -8.62
C GLY A 444 -20.41 -13.48 -7.09
N THR A 445 -19.95 -12.40 -6.48
CA THR A 445 -20.01 -12.18 -5.02
C THR A 445 -21.45 -12.04 -4.52
N VAL A 446 -22.29 -11.27 -5.21
CA VAL A 446 -23.71 -11.09 -4.86
C VAL A 446 -24.45 -12.42 -4.90
N LEU A 447 -24.18 -13.27 -5.90
CA LEU A 447 -24.77 -14.61 -5.98
C LEU A 447 -24.42 -15.47 -4.76
N VAL A 448 -23.17 -15.37 -4.28
CA VAL A 448 -22.74 -16.06 -3.07
C VAL A 448 -23.47 -15.55 -1.82
N TRP A 449 -23.69 -14.23 -1.72
CA TRP A 449 -24.45 -13.63 -0.61
C TRP A 449 -25.92 -14.06 -0.59
N LEU A 450 -26.56 -14.13 -1.75
CA LEU A 450 -27.94 -14.61 -1.89
C LEU A 450 -28.10 -16.08 -1.46
N GLY A 451 -27.04 -16.87 -1.65
CA GLY A 451 -27.02 -18.28 -1.29
C GLY A 451 -27.75 -19.18 -2.30
N GLN A 452 -27.68 -20.49 -2.03
CA GLN A 452 -28.07 -21.54 -2.99
C GLN A 452 -29.55 -21.44 -3.40
N SER A 453 -30.44 -21.28 -2.43
CA SER A 453 -31.90 -21.30 -2.67
C SER A 453 -32.38 -20.15 -3.55
N ARG A 454 -31.78 -18.97 -3.39
CA ARG A 454 -32.19 -17.74 -4.10
C ARG A 454 -31.53 -17.61 -5.47
N ALA A 455 -30.36 -18.21 -5.67
CA ALA A 455 -29.62 -18.15 -6.93
C ALA A 455 -30.09 -19.15 -7.99
N LYS A 456 -31.01 -20.07 -7.67
CA LYS A 456 -31.53 -21.09 -8.62
C LYS A 456 -31.93 -20.55 -10.02
N PRO A 457 -32.60 -19.38 -10.15
CA PRO A 457 -33.02 -18.88 -11.45
C PRO A 457 -31.88 -18.62 -12.44
N ILE A 458 -30.67 -18.33 -11.97
CA ILE A 458 -29.53 -17.97 -12.83
C ILE A 458 -28.56 -19.13 -13.07
N ILE A 459 -28.70 -20.25 -12.35
CA ILE A 459 -27.80 -21.41 -12.47
C ILE A 459 -27.69 -21.94 -13.91
N PRO A 460 -28.79 -22.08 -14.69
CA PRO A 460 -28.68 -22.53 -16.08
C PRO A 460 -27.80 -21.61 -16.94
N LEU A 461 -27.93 -20.29 -16.78
CA LEU A 461 -27.13 -19.30 -17.51
C LEU A 461 -25.64 -19.42 -17.17
N LEU A 462 -25.30 -19.56 -15.88
CA LEU A 462 -23.90 -19.76 -15.44
C LEU A 462 -23.27 -21.01 -16.04
N ILE A 463 -24.03 -22.10 -16.12
CA ILE A 463 -23.56 -23.34 -16.73
C ILE A 463 -23.35 -23.14 -18.23
N ASP A 464 -24.26 -22.43 -18.90
CA ASP A 464 -24.13 -22.12 -20.32
C ASP A 464 -22.87 -21.28 -20.62
N ASP A 465 -22.52 -20.33 -19.74
CA ASP A 465 -21.29 -19.53 -19.86
C ASP A 465 -20.00 -20.35 -19.74
N LEU A 466 -20.03 -21.49 -19.05
CA LEU A 466 -18.88 -22.39 -18.96
C LEU A 466 -18.64 -23.20 -20.24
N ARG A 467 -19.60 -23.25 -21.15
CA ARG A 467 -19.52 -24.07 -22.37
C ARG A 467 -18.51 -23.48 -23.33
N CYS A 468 -17.74 -24.35 -23.98
CA CYS A 468 -17.02 -23.93 -25.16
C CYS A 468 -17.97 -23.87 -26.35
N ASN A 469 -17.91 -22.80 -27.14
CA ASN A 469 -18.50 -22.81 -28.48
C ASN A 469 -17.70 -23.81 -29.31
N GLY A 470 -18.11 -25.07 -29.25
CA GLY A 470 -17.72 -26.04 -30.26
C GLY A 470 -18.22 -25.50 -31.59
N SER A 471 -17.31 -25.20 -32.51
CA SER A 471 -17.69 -25.37 -33.90
C SER A 471 -18.21 -26.81 -34.02
N PRO A 472 -19.37 -27.06 -34.65
CA PRO A 472 -19.71 -28.44 -34.99
C PRO A 472 -18.50 -29.01 -35.75
N GLN A 473 -18.16 -30.25 -35.45
CA GLN A 473 -17.11 -30.98 -36.17
C GLN A 473 -17.29 -30.71 -37.66
N PHE A 474 -16.37 -29.95 -38.26
CA PHE A 474 -16.32 -29.85 -39.70
C PHE A 474 -15.99 -31.26 -40.17
N ASP A 475 -17.02 -31.94 -40.67
CA ASP A 475 -16.86 -33.06 -41.57
C ASP A 475 -15.98 -32.52 -42.71
N PHE A 476 -14.75 -33.02 -42.81
CA PHE A 476 -13.85 -32.74 -43.93
C PHE A 476 -14.37 -33.52 -45.15
N SER A 477 -15.56 -33.17 -45.61
CA SER A 477 -16.18 -33.72 -46.78
C SER A 477 -16.82 -32.58 -47.54
N GLU A 478 -16.15 -32.18 -48.62
CA GLU A 478 -16.55 -31.22 -49.65
C GLU A 478 -16.24 -29.73 -49.40
N GLU A 479 -15.04 -29.32 -49.78
CA GLU A 479 -14.80 -27.94 -50.25
C GLU A 479 -15.55 -27.73 -51.58
N PRO A 480 -16.42 -26.71 -51.72
CA PRO A 480 -16.88 -26.28 -53.03
C PRO A 480 -15.74 -25.53 -53.74
N PRO A 481 -15.60 -25.65 -55.08
CA PRO A 481 -14.48 -25.09 -55.80
C PRO A 481 -14.50 -23.56 -55.75
N THR A 482 -13.48 -22.97 -55.13
CA THR A 482 -13.26 -21.52 -55.16
C THR A 482 -12.83 -21.10 -56.57
N ARG A 483 -13.49 -20.07 -57.12
CA ARG A 483 -13.04 -19.42 -58.36
C ARG A 483 -11.69 -18.73 -58.11
N PRO A 484 -10.74 -18.75 -59.06
CA PRO A 484 -9.48 -18.03 -58.90
C PRO A 484 -9.76 -16.51 -58.87
N GLY A 485 -9.40 -15.84 -57.78
CA GLY A 485 -9.32 -14.36 -57.74
C GLY A 485 -10.03 -13.64 -56.59
N GLN A 486 -10.71 -14.33 -55.66
CA GLN A 486 -11.24 -13.67 -54.45
C GLN A 486 -10.33 -13.89 -53.25
N ARG A 487 -9.82 -12.78 -52.70
CA ARG A 487 -9.06 -12.76 -51.45
C ARG A 487 -10.04 -13.11 -50.30
N PRO A 488 -9.75 -14.05 -49.38
CA PRO A 488 -10.65 -14.37 -48.29
C PRO A 488 -10.88 -13.11 -47.44
N THR A 489 -12.15 -12.74 -47.25
CA THR A 489 -12.53 -11.78 -46.21
C THR A 489 -12.01 -12.32 -44.87
N GLN A 490 -11.37 -11.44 -44.09
CA GLN A 490 -10.83 -11.77 -42.77
C GLN A 490 -11.84 -12.59 -41.96
N PRO A 491 -11.43 -13.70 -41.30
CA PRO A 491 -12.29 -14.36 -40.35
C PRO A 491 -12.65 -13.34 -39.27
N GLN A 492 -13.95 -13.20 -38.97
CA GLN A 492 -14.39 -12.45 -37.80
C GLN A 492 -13.61 -12.95 -36.56
N PRO A 493 -13.16 -12.06 -35.66
CA PRO A 493 -12.46 -12.46 -34.46
C PRO A 493 -13.37 -13.40 -33.66
N ARG A 494 -12.92 -14.64 -33.45
CA ARG A 494 -13.58 -15.57 -32.54
C ARG A 494 -13.53 -14.94 -31.14
N PRO A 495 -14.61 -14.97 -30.35
CA PRO A 495 -14.61 -14.39 -29.01
C PRO A 495 -13.54 -15.10 -28.16
N SER A 496 -12.47 -14.39 -27.83
CA SER A 496 -11.43 -14.85 -26.91
C SER A 496 -12.04 -14.95 -25.52
N VAL A 497 -12.15 -16.16 -24.99
CA VAL A 497 -12.77 -16.38 -23.67
C VAL A 497 -11.87 -15.80 -22.58
N ASN A 498 -12.39 -14.87 -21.78
CA ASN A 498 -11.66 -14.31 -20.64
C ASN A 498 -11.47 -15.38 -19.54
N ARG A 499 -10.20 -15.74 -19.28
CA ARG A 499 -9.80 -16.72 -18.28
C ARG A 499 -10.36 -16.40 -16.87
N ASP A 500 -10.46 -15.12 -16.53
CA ASP A 500 -10.89 -14.67 -15.21
C ASP A 500 -12.39 -14.89 -15.01
N LEU A 501 -13.20 -14.70 -16.04
CA LEU A 501 -14.63 -14.96 -16.00
C LEU A 501 -14.94 -16.44 -15.78
N ILE A 502 -14.27 -17.34 -16.52
CA ILE A 502 -14.42 -18.79 -16.30
C ILE A 502 -14.10 -19.16 -14.85
N LEU A 503 -13.04 -18.56 -14.29
CA LEU A 503 -12.64 -18.81 -12.91
C LEU A 503 -13.70 -18.32 -11.92
N ILE A 504 -14.24 -17.12 -12.14
CA ILE A 504 -15.31 -16.53 -11.32
C ILE A 504 -16.55 -17.43 -11.35
N VAL A 505 -17.06 -17.78 -12.53
CA VAL A 505 -18.27 -18.61 -12.68
C VAL A 505 -18.08 -19.98 -12.03
N LYS A 506 -16.94 -20.65 -12.25
CA LYS A 506 -16.63 -21.93 -11.58
C LYS A 506 -16.62 -21.77 -10.06
N THR A 507 -15.98 -20.73 -9.55
CA THR A 507 -15.87 -20.49 -8.11
C THR A 507 -17.24 -20.19 -7.50
N THR A 508 -18.07 -19.41 -8.20
CA THR A 508 -19.45 -19.13 -7.80
C THR A 508 -20.25 -20.42 -7.74
N LEU A 509 -20.26 -21.24 -8.80
CA LEU A 509 -20.98 -22.51 -8.83
C LEU A 509 -20.51 -23.49 -7.73
N VAL A 510 -19.22 -23.53 -7.39
CA VAL A 510 -18.74 -24.33 -6.24
C VAL A 510 -19.35 -23.83 -4.92
N LYS A 511 -19.56 -22.52 -4.77
CA LYS A 511 -20.10 -21.92 -3.54
C LYS A 511 -21.61 -22.03 -3.44
N ILE A 512 -22.34 -21.93 -4.55
CA ILE A 512 -23.81 -21.88 -4.57
C ILE A 512 -24.49 -23.15 -5.12
N GLY A 513 -23.78 -24.00 -5.85
CA GLY A 513 -24.33 -25.19 -6.49
C GLY A 513 -24.81 -26.23 -5.48
N ASP A 514 -25.87 -26.94 -5.83
CA ASP A 514 -26.54 -27.99 -5.07
C ASP A 514 -26.66 -29.30 -5.89
N GLU A 515 -27.39 -30.29 -5.39
CA GLU A 515 -27.62 -31.56 -6.11
C GLU A 515 -28.43 -31.38 -7.39
N ASP A 516 -29.36 -30.42 -7.44
CA ASP A 516 -30.07 -30.04 -8.67
C ASP A 516 -29.07 -29.50 -9.71
N THR A 517 -28.14 -28.66 -9.27
CA THR A 517 -27.04 -28.13 -10.10
C THR A 517 -26.17 -29.25 -10.66
N ILE A 518 -25.82 -30.23 -9.84
CA ILE A 518 -25.04 -31.41 -10.26
C ILE A 518 -25.82 -32.22 -11.29
N THR A 519 -27.11 -32.47 -11.04
CA THR A 519 -28.00 -33.19 -11.94
C THR A 519 -28.07 -32.49 -13.30
N LEU A 520 -28.20 -31.16 -13.31
CA LEU A 520 -28.20 -30.36 -14.53
C LEU A 520 -26.87 -30.46 -15.28
N LEU A 521 -25.74 -30.31 -14.58
CA LEU A 521 -24.39 -30.48 -15.16
C LEU A 521 -24.19 -31.88 -15.76
N GLN A 522 -24.73 -32.92 -15.13
CA GLN A 522 -24.67 -34.30 -15.64
C GLN A 522 -25.56 -34.52 -16.86
N GLN A 523 -26.78 -33.98 -16.87
CA GLN A 523 -27.67 -34.01 -18.04
C GLN A 523 -27.00 -33.33 -19.23
N TYR A 524 -26.40 -32.17 -18.99
CA TYR A 524 -25.67 -31.41 -19.98
C TYR A 524 -24.43 -32.19 -20.47
N ALA A 525 -23.68 -32.84 -19.57
CA ALA A 525 -22.57 -33.73 -19.93
C ALA A 525 -23.02 -34.89 -20.84
N ALA A 526 -24.18 -35.50 -20.53
CA ALA A 526 -24.77 -36.57 -21.32
C ALA A 526 -25.16 -36.11 -22.74
N GLN A 527 -25.49 -34.83 -22.91
CA GLN A 527 -25.73 -34.18 -24.20
C GLN A 527 -24.44 -33.78 -24.94
N GLY A 528 -23.27 -34.21 -24.44
CA GLY A 528 -21.97 -33.93 -25.05
C GLY A 528 -21.33 -32.60 -24.63
N MET A 529 -21.83 -31.96 -23.56
CA MET A 529 -21.23 -30.72 -23.04
C MET A 529 -19.82 -30.93 -22.50
N ILE A 530 -18.95 -29.98 -22.79
CA ILE A 530 -17.61 -29.83 -22.21
C ILE A 530 -17.47 -28.41 -21.66
N ILE A 531 -16.72 -28.25 -20.56
CA ILE A 531 -16.46 -26.92 -19.97
C ILE A 531 -15.09 -26.39 -20.38
N CYS A 532 -15.00 -25.08 -20.56
CA CYS A 532 -13.77 -24.45 -21.01
C CYS A 532 -12.62 -24.51 -19.99
N GLY A 533 -11.42 -24.59 -20.55
CA GLY A 533 -10.15 -24.50 -19.84
C GLY A 533 -9.71 -23.09 -19.51
N HIS A 534 -8.66 -22.98 -18.69
CA HIS A 534 -7.98 -21.72 -18.43
C HIS A 534 -7.09 -21.24 -19.60
N LYS A 535 -6.91 -22.05 -20.66
CA LYS A 535 -6.19 -21.70 -21.89
C LYS A 535 -7.16 -21.82 -23.06
N SER A 536 -7.35 -20.75 -23.83
CA SER A 536 -8.49 -20.53 -24.71
C SER A 536 -8.35 -21.02 -26.16
N GLU A 537 -7.32 -21.79 -26.53
CA GLU A 537 -6.95 -21.92 -27.96
C GLU A 537 -6.78 -23.33 -28.53
N ASP A 538 -7.06 -24.42 -27.81
CA ASP A 538 -7.03 -25.78 -28.40
C ASP A 538 -8.35 -26.54 -28.18
N PRO A 539 -8.76 -27.43 -29.10
CA PRO A 539 -9.80 -28.42 -28.82
C PRO A 539 -9.38 -29.23 -27.58
N ASP A 540 -10.08 -28.97 -26.48
CA ASP A 540 -9.71 -29.37 -25.13
C ASP A 540 -9.92 -30.87 -24.88
N PRO A 541 -8.86 -31.70 -24.76
CA PRO A 541 -9.02 -33.11 -24.42
C PRO A 541 -9.50 -33.31 -22.97
N ASP A 542 -9.35 -32.30 -22.10
CA ASP A 542 -9.60 -32.40 -20.65
C ASP A 542 -10.93 -31.78 -20.19
N GLY A 543 -11.77 -31.28 -21.11
CA GLY A 543 -13.01 -30.57 -20.76
C GLY A 543 -13.99 -31.44 -19.94
N LYS A 544 -14.05 -32.74 -20.26
CA LYS A 544 -14.83 -33.74 -19.49
C LYS A 544 -14.27 -33.94 -18.09
N LYS A 545 -12.94 -33.97 -17.94
CA LYS A 545 -12.26 -34.10 -16.65
C LYS A 545 -12.53 -32.88 -15.77
N ARG A 546 -12.45 -31.68 -16.33
CA ARG A 546 -12.77 -30.44 -15.61
C ARG A 546 -14.23 -30.37 -15.15
N LEU A 547 -15.16 -30.85 -15.97
CA LEU A 547 -16.56 -30.97 -15.59
C LEU A 547 -16.75 -31.95 -14.43
N ALA A 548 -16.10 -33.10 -14.49
CA ALA A 548 -16.09 -34.06 -13.39
C ALA A 548 -15.48 -33.46 -12.10
N ASP A 549 -14.37 -32.72 -12.20
CA ASP A 549 -13.73 -32.03 -11.08
C ASP A 549 -14.65 -30.95 -10.47
N LEU A 550 -15.38 -30.19 -11.30
CA LEU A 550 -16.34 -29.19 -10.84
C LEU A 550 -17.49 -29.85 -10.07
N ILE A 551 -18.08 -30.92 -10.62
CA ILE A 551 -19.12 -31.71 -9.95
C ILE A 551 -18.61 -32.23 -8.59
N ALA A 552 -17.40 -32.79 -8.55
CA ALA A 552 -16.80 -33.29 -7.32
C ALA A 552 -16.61 -32.18 -6.27
N ARG A 553 -16.19 -30.98 -6.68
CA ARG A 553 -16.05 -29.83 -5.78
C ARG A 553 -17.39 -29.36 -5.22
N ILE A 554 -18.43 -29.29 -6.06
CA ILE A 554 -19.79 -28.93 -5.60
C ILE A 554 -20.25 -29.93 -4.54
N ARG A 555 -20.14 -31.25 -4.82
CA ARG A 555 -20.48 -32.32 -3.86
C ARG A 555 -19.74 -32.19 -2.53
N SER A 556 -18.43 -31.96 -2.59
CA SER A 556 -17.61 -31.84 -1.38
C SER A 556 -18.00 -30.68 -0.45
N ARG A 557 -18.74 -29.70 -0.99
CA ARG A 557 -19.27 -28.56 -0.25
C ARG A 557 -20.70 -28.80 0.23
N THR A 558 -21.52 -29.55 -0.50
CA THR A 558 -22.89 -29.90 -0.06
C THR A 558 -22.90 -30.91 1.08
N ASP A 559 -21.85 -31.75 1.18
CA ASP A 559 -21.70 -32.74 2.26
C ASP A 559 -21.20 -32.15 3.60
N LYS A 560 -20.88 -30.85 3.64
CA LYS A 560 -20.41 -30.10 4.82
C LYS A 560 -21.45 -29.08 5.26
#